data_AF-A0A2N2NZ63-F1
#
_entry.id   AF-A0A2N2NZ63-F1
#
_cell.length_a   1.000
_cell.length_b   1.000
_cell.length_c   1.000
_cell.angle_alpha   90.00
_cell.angle_beta   90.00
_cell.angle_gamma   90.00
#
_symmetry.space_group_name_H-M   'P 1'
#
loop_
_entity.id
_entity.type
_entity.pdbx_description
1 polymer ?
#
loop_
_entity_poly.entity_id
_entity_poly.type
_entity_poly.pdbx_seq_one_letter_code
_entity_poly.pdbx_strand_id
1 'polypeptide(L)'
;WMRWVLQMAQGRDLIEQMQREAQESHLPELIGMSVQLEFIRRGTAQQELMGQLATSIAAYYIGSAEQRAEKVGSELVIPMVVFYFLPFLVTLLAVIGWPIVQNLGAM
;
A
#
# COMPACT_ATOMS: atom_id res chain seq x y z
N TRP A 1 -13.53 -22.36 -38.76
CA TRP A 1 -12.69 -21.17 -38.58
C TRP A 1 -12.20 -21.00 -37.13
N MET A 2 -13.05 -20.71 -36.14
CA MET A 2 -12.61 -20.50 -34.75
C MET A 2 -11.77 -21.66 -34.15
N ARG A 3 -12.18 -22.92 -34.37
CA ARG A 3 -11.41 -24.10 -33.96
C ARG A 3 -10.03 -24.20 -34.63
N TRP A 4 -9.92 -23.71 -35.86
CA TRP A 4 -8.68 -23.71 -36.65
C TRP A 4 -7.74 -22.62 -36.13
N VAL A 5 -8.26 -21.42 -35.84
CA VAL A 5 -7.47 -20.34 -35.21
C VAL A 5 -6.99 -20.76 -33.82
N LEU A 6 -7.84 -21.42 -33.03
CA LEU A 6 -7.46 -21.95 -31.71
C LEU A 6 -6.35 -23.01 -31.79
N GLN A 7 -6.30 -23.80 -32.87
CA GLN A 7 -5.21 -24.75 -33.11
C GLN A 7 -3.92 -24.03 -33.53
N MET A 8 -4.00 -23.01 -34.39
CA MET A 8 -2.83 -22.20 -34.79
C MET A 8 -2.24 -21.37 -33.64
N ALA A 9 -3.09 -20.91 -32.73
CA ALA A 9 -2.72 -20.07 -31.60
C ALA A 9 -2.12 -20.84 -30.42
N GLN A 10 -1.97 -22.17 -30.49
CA GLN A 10 -1.30 -22.94 -29.43
C GLN A 10 0.13 -22.43 -29.20
N GLY A 11 0.33 -21.68 -28.11
CA GLY A 11 1.61 -21.07 -27.74
C GLY A 11 1.84 -19.63 -28.23
N ARG A 12 0.84 -18.99 -28.87
CA ARG A 12 0.87 -17.60 -29.34
C ARG A 12 -0.33 -16.81 -28.83
N ASP A 13 -0.30 -15.47 -28.94
CA ASP A 13 -1.43 -14.64 -28.49
C ASP A 13 -2.66 -14.89 -29.39
N LEU A 14 -3.68 -15.53 -28.80
CA LEU A 14 -4.92 -15.92 -29.49
C LEU A 14 -5.65 -14.73 -30.13
N ILE A 15 -5.60 -13.55 -29.52
CA ILE A 15 -6.30 -12.36 -30.04
C ILE A 15 -5.58 -11.83 -31.28
N GLU A 16 -4.25 -11.77 -31.25
CA GLU A 16 -3.43 -11.35 -32.39
C GLU A 16 -3.62 -12.32 -33.57
N GLN A 17 -3.67 -13.62 -33.28
CA GLN A 17 -3.88 -14.66 -34.28
C GLN A 17 -5.28 -14.59 -34.90
N MET A 18 -6.32 -14.33 -34.10
CA MET A 18 -7.68 -14.11 -34.60
C MET A 18 -7.79 -12.88 -35.50
N GLN A 19 -7.06 -11.80 -35.20
CA GLN A 19 -7.07 -10.60 -36.04
C GLN A 19 -6.40 -10.84 -37.39
N ARG A 20 -5.23 -11.49 -37.40
CA ARG A 20 -4.56 -11.84 -38.66
C ARG A 20 -5.45 -12.73 -39.53
N GLU A 21 -6.03 -13.78 -38.95
CA GLU A 21 -6.87 -14.70 -39.71
C GLU A 21 -8.20 -14.07 -40.16
N ALA A 22 -8.72 -13.13 -39.37
CA ALA A 22 -9.93 -12.39 -39.73
C ALA A 22 -9.66 -11.44 -40.91
N GLN A 23 -8.47 -10.82 -40.97
CA GLN A 23 -8.06 -10.00 -42.10
C GLN A 23 -7.78 -10.84 -43.35
N GLU A 24 -7.10 -11.98 -43.20
CA GLU A 24 -6.80 -12.90 -44.32
C GLU A 24 -8.06 -13.56 -44.90
N SER A 25 -9.09 -13.79 -44.08
CA SER A 25 -10.37 -14.32 -44.55
C SER A 25 -11.26 -13.29 -45.26
N HIS A 26 -10.91 -11.99 -45.22
CA HIS A 26 -11.67 -10.88 -45.80
C HIS A 26 -13.17 -10.82 -45.38
N LEU A 27 -13.54 -11.52 -44.31
CA LEU A 27 -14.91 -11.57 -43.81
C LEU A 27 -15.14 -10.43 -42.80
N PRO A 28 -15.98 -9.43 -43.11
CA PRO A 28 -16.17 -8.26 -42.25
C PRO A 28 -16.65 -8.63 -40.84
N GLU A 29 -17.44 -9.68 -40.72
CA GLU A 29 -17.98 -10.19 -39.46
C GLU A 29 -16.89 -10.74 -38.52
N LEU A 30 -15.89 -11.42 -39.09
CA LEU A 30 -14.77 -11.98 -38.33
C LEU A 30 -13.78 -10.88 -37.90
N ILE A 31 -13.61 -9.87 -38.77
CA ILE A 31 -12.81 -8.68 -38.46
C ILE A 31 -13.46 -7.92 -37.30
N GLY A 32 -14.77 -7.68 -37.36
CA GLY A 32 -15.52 -7.03 -36.29
C GLY A 32 -15.42 -7.78 -34.95
N MET A 33 -15.55 -9.10 -34.98
CA MET A 33 -15.48 -9.94 -33.78
C MET A 33 -14.08 -9.93 -33.13
N SER A 34 -13.01 -10.05 -33.92
CA SER A 34 -11.63 -10.06 -33.40
C SER A 34 -11.23 -8.71 -32.78
N VAL A 35 -11.71 -7.60 -33.34
CA VAL A 35 -11.53 -6.25 -32.80
C VAL A 35 -12.32 -6.04 -31.50
N GLN A 36 -13.57 -6.50 -31.43
CA GLN A 36 -14.37 -6.41 -30.21
C GLN A 36 -13.75 -7.17 -29.03
N LEU A 37 -13.21 -8.37 -29.28
CA LEU A 37 -12.52 -9.16 -28.25
C LEU A 37 -11.24 -8.47 -27.75
N GLU A 38 -10.52 -7.75 -28.61
CA GLU A 38 -9.38 -6.96 -28.20
C GLU A 38 -9.78 -5.81 -27.26
N PHE A 39 -10.87 -5.10 -27.57
CA PHE A 39 -11.40 -4.05 -26.70
C PHE A 39 -11.82 -4.57 -25.33
N ILE A 40 -12.49 -5.73 -25.28
CA ILE A 40 -12.87 -6.39 -24.01
C ILE A 40 -11.62 -6.75 -23.22
N ARG A 41 -10.62 -7.40 -23.84
CA ARG A 41 -9.37 -7.78 -23.16
C ARG A 41 -8.65 -6.55 -22.60
N ARG A 42 -8.53 -5.48 -23.39
CA ARG A 42 -7.90 -4.22 -22.94
C ARG A 42 -8.67 -3.59 -21.78
N GLY A 43 -10.00 -3.55 -21.86
CA GLY A 43 -10.85 -3.04 -20.78
C GLY A 43 -10.72 -3.85 -19.48
N THR A 44 -10.76 -5.18 -19.57
CA THR A 44 -10.58 -6.08 -18.42
C THR A 44 -9.18 -5.97 -17.82
N ALA A 45 -8.13 -5.93 -18.65
CA ALA A 45 -6.75 -5.74 -18.19
C ALA A 45 -6.57 -4.39 -17.47
N GLN A 46 -7.20 -3.34 -17.96
CA GLN A 46 -7.17 -2.02 -17.31
C GLN A 46 -7.90 -2.03 -15.96
N GLN A 47 -9.02 -2.73 -15.85
CA GLN A 47 -9.77 -2.89 -14.60
C GLN A 47 -8.98 -3.69 -13.55
N GLU A 48 -8.28 -4.75 -13.97
CA GLU A 48 -7.42 -5.55 -13.10
C GLU A 48 -6.24 -4.72 -12.57
N LEU A 49 -5.57 -3.95 -13.45
CA LEU A 49 -4.49 -3.03 -13.06
C LEU A 49 -4.99 -1.95 -12.07
N MET A 50 -6.17 -1.39 -12.28
CA MET A 50 -6.78 -0.45 -11.35
C MET A 50 -7.04 -1.07 -9.97
N GLY A 51 -7.50 -2.33 -9.91
CA GLY A 51 -7.67 -3.06 -8.66
C GLY A 51 -6.34 -3.28 -7.91
N GLN A 52 -5.28 -3.64 -8.64
CA GLN A 52 -3.95 -3.80 -8.07
C GLN A 52 -3.37 -2.48 -7.55
N LEU A 53 -3.54 -1.39 -8.29
CA LEU A 53 -3.12 -0.04 -7.87
C LEU A 53 -3.90 0.44 -6.64
N ALA A 54 -5.21 0.22 -6.59
CA ALA A 54 -6.00 0.57 -5.41
C ALA A 54 -5.52 -0.21 -4.17
N THR A 55 -5.20 -1.49 -4.34
CA THR A 55 -4.67 -2.34 -3.27
C THR A 55 -3.29 -1.86 -2.79
N SER A 56 -2.38 -1.52 -3.72
CA SER A 56 -1.04 -1.04 -3.37
C SER A 56 -1.07 0.34 -2.70
N ILE A 57 -1.94 1.25 -3.17
CA ILE A 57 -2.14 2.58 -2.57
C ILE A 57 -2.71 2.45 -1.16
N ALA A 58 -3.70 1.58 -0.96
CA ALA A 58 -4.26 1.32 0.37
C ALA A 58 -3.22 0.76 1.34
N ALA A 59 -2.42 -0.22 0.90
CA ALA A 59 -1.34 -0.78 1.71
C ALA A 59 -0.28 0.27 2.07
N TYR A 60 0.11 1.14 1.12
CA TYR A 60 1.04 2.23 1.36
C TYR A 60 0.47 3.24 2.38
N TYR A 61 -0.80 3.62 2.25
CA TYR A 61 -1.44 4.56 3.16
C TYR A 61 -1.47 4.02 4.59
N ILE A 62 -1.87 2.76 4.78
CA ILE A 62 -1.91 2.11 6.10
C ILE A 62 -0.52 2.10 6.73
N GLY A 63 0.51 1.67 6.00
CA GLY A 63 1.89 1.66 6.53
C GLY A 63 2.40 3.06 6.88
N SER A 64 2.06 4.07 6.08
CA SER A 64 2.44 5.46 6.37
C SER A 64 1.73 6.03 7.59
N ALA A 65 0.46 5.64 7.82
CA ALA A 65 -0.33 6.07 8.97
C ALA A 65 0.19 5.44 10.27
N GLU A 66 0.51 4.15 10.25
CA GLU A 66 1.11 3.43 11.38
C GLU A 66 2.47 4.05 11.77
N GLN A 67 3.35 4.28 10.78
CA GLN A 67 4.65 4.90 11.04
C GLN A 67 4.52 6.32 11.64
N ARG A 68 3.51 7.07 11.21
CA ARG A 68 3.25 8.41 11.75
C ARG A 68 2.69 8.34 13.18
N ALA A 69 1.84 7.36 13.48
CA ALA A 69 1.33 7.15 14.83
C ALA A 69 2.46 6.78 15.82
N GLU A 70 3.40 5.94 15.41
CA GLU A 70 4.55 5.54 16.24
C GLU A 70 5.53 6.70 16.50
N LYS A 71 5.77 7.55 15.49
CA LYS A 71 6.56 8.77 15.63
C LYS A 71 5.91 9.77 16.59
N VAL A 72 4.61 10.01 16.45
CA VAL A 72 3.87 10.91 17.36
C VAL A 72 3.92 10.40 18.80
N GLY A 73 3.78 9.08 19.01
CA GLY A 73 3.91 8.47 20.32
C GLY A 73 5.28 8.72 20.96
N SER A 74 6.36 8.47 20.21
CA SER A 74 7.74 8.63 20.72
C SER A 74 8.17 10.09 20.92
N GLU A 75 7.74 11.01 20.05
CA GLU A 75 8.05 12.44 20.16
C GLU A 75 7.39 13.10 21.38
N LEU A 76 6.22 12.61 21.81
CA LEU A 76 5.49 13.17 22.95
C LEU A 76 6.00 12.70 24.32
N VAL A 77 6.73 11.58 24.38
CA VAL A 77 7.25 11.02 25.64
C VAL A 77 8.29 11.95 26.26
N ILE A 78 9.23 12.48 25.48
CA ILE A 78 10.30 13.34 25.99
C ILE A 78 9.74 14.63 26.63
N PRO A 79 8.88 15.41 25.97
CA PRO A 79 8.22 16.56 26.60
C PRO A 79 7.43 16.17 27.84
N MET A 80 6.67 15.07 27.80
CA MET A 80 5.88 14.63 28.95
C MET A 80 6.76 14.35 30.18
N VAL A 81 7.89 13.67 30.01
CA VAL A 81 8.86 13.42 31.10
C VAL A 81 9.43 14.73 31.63
N VAL A 82 9.80 15.67 30.76
CA VAL A 82 10.39 16.95 31.17
C VAL A 82 9.37 17.84 31.89
N PHE A 83 8.12 17.90 31.42
CA PHE A 83 7.10 18.79 32.00
C PHE A 83 6.42 18.22 33.25
N TYR A 84 6.26 16.90 33.36
CA TYR A 84 5.53 16.29 34.48
C TYR A 84 6.43 15.49 35.42
N PHE A 85 7.24 14.59 34.88
CA PHE A 85 8.01 13.64 35.70
C PHE A 85 9.20 14.32 36.40
N LEU A 86 9.96 15.16 35.69
CA LEU A 86 11.13 15.85 36.27
C LEU A 86 10.75 16.77 37.44
N PRO A 87 9.75 17.67 37.33
CA PRO A 87 9.32 18.51 38.44
C PRO A 87 8.80 17.71 39.62
N PHE A 88 8.05 16.63 39.36
CA PHE A 88 7.60 15.72 40.40
C PHE A 88 8.79 15.06 41.13
N LEU A 89 9.76 14.55 40.38
CA LEU A 89 10.96 13.91 40.94
C LEU A 89 11.81 14.89 41.75
N VAL A 90 11.99 16.13 41.28
CA VAL A 90 12.66 17.19 42.04
C VAL A 90 11.92 17.49 43.33
N THR A 91 10.59 17.59 43.29
CA THR A 91 9.77 17.83 44.48
C THR A 91 9.91 16.69 45.49
N LEU A 92 9.87 15.44 45.01
CA LEU A 92 10.02 14.25 45.84
C LEU A 92 11.41 14.18 46.49
N LEU A 93 12.46 14.44 45.71
CA LEU A 93 13.83 14.50 46.22
C LEU A 93 14.05 15.65 47.20
N ALA A 94 13.42 16.81 47.00
CA ALA A 94 13.49 17.91 47.94
C ALA A 94 12.81 17.54 49.26
N VAL A 95 11.59 16.99 49.23
CA VAL A 95 10.84 16.62 50.42
C VAL A 95 11.54 15.53 51.23
N ILE A 96 12.11 14.52 50.56
CA ILE A 96 12.78 13.40 51.23
C ILE A 96 14.23 13.72 51.58
N GLY A 97 14.95 14.37 50.67
CA GLY A 97 16.38 14.66 50.80
C GLY A 97 16.68 15.80 51.78
N TRP A 98 15.82 16.82 51.86
CA TRP A 98 15.99 17.94 52.77
C TRP A 98 16.15 17.54 54.25
N PRO A 99 15.26 16.71 54.84
CA PRO A 99 15.43 16.27 56.23
C PRO A 99 16.66 15.38 56.43
N ILE A 100 17.07 14.60 55.42
CA ILE A 100 18.27 13.75 55.51
C ILE A 100 19.53 14.62 55.57
N VAL A 101 19.64 15.62 54.71
CA VAL A 101 20.76 16.57 54.70
C VAL A 101 20.79 17.40 55.99
N GLN A 102 19.62 17.85 56.48
CA GLN A 102 19.56 18.58 57.75
C GLN A 102 20.01 17.71 58.94
N ASN A 103 19.58 16.46 59.03
CA ASN A 103 20.00 15.57 60.12
C ASN A 103 21.49 15.19 60.06
N LEU A 104 22.08 15.10 58.85
CA LEU A 104 23.52 14.86 58.68
C LEU A 104 24.38 16.09 59.02
N GLY A 105 23.88 17.31 58.78
CA GLY A 105 24.58 18.55 59.14
C GLY A 105 24.41 19.00 60.59
N ALA A 106 23.50 18.37 61.34
CA ALA A 106 23.25 18.62 62.75
C ALA A 106 23.97 17.63 63.71
N MET A 107 24.67 16.63 63.16
CA MET A 107 25.64 15.76 63.87
C MET A 107 27.04 16.34 63.78
#